data_AF-A0A5B8VSS5-F1
#
_entry.id   AF-A0A5B8VSS5-F1
#
_cell.length_a   1.000
_cell.length_b   1.000
_cell.length_c   1.000
_cell.angle_alpha   90.00
_cell.angle_beta   90.00
_cell.angle_gamma   90.00
#
_symmetry.space_group_name_H-M   'P 1'
#
loop_
_entity.id
_entity.type
_entity.pdbx_description
1 polymer ?
#
loop_
_entity_poly.entity_id
_entity_poly.type
_entity_poly.pdbx_seq_one_letter_code
_entity_poly.pdbx_strand_id
1 'polypeptide(L)'
;MIYTEHSTYNKRRKYFLTRFVDRIVYNQFDCIVCISQLVLDKLTIHLSNSHVKLYVIHNGVDLAKIKASNPIDLEDLGIINDLKSKYILQVSSFRYPKDQETVIKALRELPINVKLIFVGDGPNVIECKRLSKELNLDDRIYFWELGTIFFGF
;
A
#
# COMPACT_ATOMS: atom_id res chain seq x y z
N MET A 1 -4.09 15.10 25.24
CA MET A 1 -3.27 14.56 24.13
C MET A 1 -4.16 13.87 23.10
N ILE A 2 -3.90 14.08 21.81
CA ILE A 2 -4.60 13.45 20.67
C ILE A 2 -3.68 12.40 20.04
N TYR A 3 -4.22 11.22 19.73
CA TYR A 3 -3.50 10.15 19.02
C TYR A 3 -4.11 9.87 17.65
N THR A 4 -3.30 9.49 16.67
CA THR A 4 -3.77 9.10 15.33
C THR A 4 -3.53 7.61 15.08
N GLU A 5 -4.59 6.85 14.82
CA GLU A 5 -4.50 5.43 14.44
C GLU A 5 -4.54 5.29 12.91
N HIS A 6 -3.47 4.73 12.36
CA HIS A 6 -3.28 4.53 10.91
C HIS A 6 -3.50 3.07 10.50
N SER A 7 -3.53 2.14 11.46
CA SER A 7 -3.51 0.71 11.18
C SER A 7 -4.88 0.07 11.36
N THR A 8 -5.34 -0.60 10.30
CA THR A 8 -6.51 -1.48 10.38
C THR A 8 -6.21 -2.76 11.19
N TYR A 9 -4.94 -3.13 11.34
CA TYR A 9 -4.53 -4.29 12.12
C TYR A 9 -3.21 -4.01 12.85
N ASN A 10 -3.12 -4.44 14.11
CA ASN A 10 -1.90 -4.45 14.88
C ASN A 10 -1.74 -5.86 15.48
N LYS A 11 -0.52 -6.41 15.46
CA LYS A 11 -0.21 -7.74 16.02
C LYS A 11 -0.70 -7.90 17.46
N ARG A 12 -0.68 -6.81 18.25
CA ARG A 12 -1.22 -6.79 19.62
C ARG A 12 -2.70 -7.16 19.66
N ARG A 13 -3.50 -6.79 18.66
CA ARG A 13 -4.95 -7.09 18.60
C ARG A 13 -5.27 -8.58 18.45
N LYS A 14 -4.27 -9.44 18.22
CA LYS A 14 -4.43 -10.91 18.20
C LYS A 14 -4.65 -11.50 19.60
N TYR A 15 -4.12 -10.86 20.65
CA TYR A 15 -4.11 -11.42 21.99
C TYR A 15 -5.21 -10.82 22.85
N PHE A 16 -5.85 -11.63 23.70
CA PHE A 16 -6.96 -11.15 24.53
C PHE A 16 -6.48 -10.20 25.63
N LEU A 17 -5.31 -10.47 26.24
CA LEU A 17 -4.77 -9.69 27.36
C LEU A 17 -4.36 -8.26 26.96
N THR A 18 -3.82 -8.10 25.75
CA THR A 18 -3.44 -6.78 25.21
C THR A 18 -4.65 -5.87 25.02
N ARG A 19 -5.86 -6.42 24.88
CA ARG A 19 -7.10 -5.64 24.79
C ARG A 19 -7.37 -4.82 26.06
N PHE A 20 -7.15 -5.40 27.24
CA PHE A 20 -7.35 -4.71 28.51
C PHE A 20 -6.28 -3.64 28.73
N VAL A 21 -5.02 -3.96 28.42
CA VAL A 21 -3.91 -3.00 28.50
C VAL A 21 -4.15 -1.84 27.54
N ASP A 22 -4.48 -2.14 26.28
CA ASP A 22 -4.79 -1.12 25.28
C ASP A 22 -5.95 -0.24 25.76
N ARG A 23 -7.02 -0.79 26.34
CA ARG A 23 -8.12 0.03 26.88
C ARG A 23 -7.65 1.03 27.95
N ILE A 24 -6.79 0.62 28.87
CA ILE A 24 -6.23 1.51 29.90
C ILE A 24 -5.36 2.59 29.27
N VAL A 25 -4.51 2.22 28.31
CA VAL A 25 -3.62 3.17 27.60
C VAL A 25 -4.44 4.17 26.78
N TYR A 26 -5.38 3.68 25.98
CA TYR A 26 -6.16 4.51 25.09
C TYR A 26 -7.12 5.46 25.81
N ASN A 27 -7.61 5.08 27.01
CA ASN A 27 -8.41 5.97 27.84
C ASN A 27 -7.63 7.18 28.40
N GLN A 28 -6.31 7.24 28.25
CA GLN A 28 -5.49 8.39 28.65
C GLN A 28 -5.46 9.50 27.58
N PHE A 29 -5.97 9.24 26.37
CA PHE A 29 -6.10 10.26 25.33
C PHE A 29 -7.44 10.96 25.40
N ASP A 30 -7.48 12.25 25.02
CA ASP A 30 -8.74 13.00 24.92
C ASP A 30 -9.59 12.46 23.77
N CYS A 31 -8.91 12.09 22.67
CA CYS A 31 -9.52 11.41 21.53
C CYS A 31 -8.47 10.68 20.68
N ILE A 32 -8.98 9.79 19.83
CA ILE A 32 -8.22 9.09 18.80
C ILE A 32 -8.82 9.41 17.44
N VAL A 33 -7.97 9.85 16.53
CA VAL A 33 -8.32 10.13 15.14
C VAL A 33 -7.95 8.92 14.29
N CYS A 34 -8.93 8.32 13.63
CA CYS A 34 -8.77 7.21 12.71
C CYS A 34 -8.73 7.73 11.26
N ILE A 35 -7.80 7.24 10.45
CA ILE A 35 -7.65 7.72 9.06
C ILE A 35 -8.76 7.26 8.11
N SER A 36 -9.59 6.31 8.54
CA SER A 36 -10.71 5.79 7.77
C SER A 36 -11.76 5.15 8.66
N GLN A 37 -12.97 4.97 8.10
CA GLN A 37 -14.06 4.27 8.79
C GLN A 37 -13.65 2.84 9.18
N LEU A 38 -12.95 2.12 8.30
CA LEU A 38 -12.49 0.76 8.57
C LEU A 38 -11.54 0.68 9.77
N VAL A 39 -10.68 1.70 9.96
CA VAL A 39 -9.82 1.76 11.14
C VAL A 39 -10.65 1.99 12.39
N LEU A 40 -11.63 2.91 12.34
CA LEU A 40 -12.53 3.20 13.45
C LEU A 40 -13.35 1.97 13.86
N ASP A 41 -13.95 1.26 12.90
CA ASP A 41 -14.76 0.07 13.16
C ASP A 41 -13.94 -1.02 13.87
N LYS A 42 -12.74 -1.31 13.35
CA LYS A 42 -11.85 -2.30 13.95
C LYS A 42 -11.32 -1.88 15.31
N LEU A 43 -11.03 -0.58 15.50
CA LEU A 43 -10.58 -0.07 16.78
C LEU A 43 -11.71 -0.06 17.81
N THR A 44 -12.95 0.20 17.42
CA THR A 44 -14.14 0.16 18.29
C THR A 44 -14.40 -1.26 18.80
N ILE A 45 -14.28 -2.26 17.93
CA ILE A 45 -14.36 -3.67 18.30
C ILE A 45 -13.21 -4.03 19.25
N HIS A 46 -11.99 -3.57 18.98
CA HIS A 46 -10.84 -3.84 19.84
C HIS A 46 -11.00 -3.18 21.22
N LEU A 47 -11.39 -1.91 21.27
CA LEU A 47 -11.49 -1.12 22.49
C LEU A 47 -12.87 -1.19 23.15
N SER A 48 -13.67 -2.23 22.92
CA SER A 48 -15.05 -2.27 23.46
C SER A 48 -15.09 -1.96 24.96
N ASN A 49 -16.08 -1.15 25.33
CA ASN A 49 -16.27 -0.55 26.65
C ASN A 49 -15.27 0.59 27.01
N SER A 50 -14.33 0.97 26.15
CA SER A 50 -13.55 2.20 26.33
C SER A 50 -14.45 3.44 26.23
N HIS A 51 -14.09 4.48 26.97
CA HIS A 51 -14.79 5.78 26.94
C HIS A 51 -14.06 6.81 26.07
N VAL A 52 -12.95 6.43 25.43
CA VAL A 52 -12.19 7.31 24.56
C VAL A 52 -13.03 7.72 23.35
N LYS A 53 -12.98 8.99 22.98
CA LYS A 53 -13.68 9.51 21.81
C LYS A 53 -12.92 9.10 20.54
N LEU A 54 -13.63 8.56 19.55
CA LEU A 54 -13.08 8.18 18.26
C LEU A 54 -13.65 9.09 17.17
N TYR A 55 -12.79 9.60 16.30
CA TYR A 55 -13.18 10.42 15.15
C TYR A 55 -12.56 9.88 13.87
N VAL A 56 -13.20 10.11 12.71
CA VAL A 56 -12.58 9.86 11.41
C VAL A 56 -12.12 11.18 10.81
N ILE A 57 -10.84 11.26 10.49
CA ILE A 57 -10.28 12.34 9.66
C ILE A 57 -9.41 11.67 8.60
N HIS A 58 -9.82 11.77 7.34
CA HIS A 58 -9.09 11.17 6.23
C HIS A 58 -7.75 11.89 6.00
N ASN A 59 -6.74 11.13 5.57
CA ASN A 59 -5.47 11.71 5.16
C ASN A 59 -5.69 12.66 3.97
N GLY A 60 -5.16 13.88 4.08
CA GLY A 60 -5.17 14.86 3.00
C GLY A 60 -4.15 14.53 1.93
N VAL A 61 -4.43 14.96 0.70
CA VAL A 61 -3.48 14.95 -0.43
C VAL A 61 -3.47 16.32 -1.09
N ASP A 62 -2.31 16.78 -1.54
CA ASP A 62 -2.20 18.05 -2.25
C ASP A 62 -2.58 17.86 -3.73
N LEU A 63 -3.80 18.27 -4.06
CA LEU A 63 -4.33 18.17 -5.43
C LEU A 63 -3.63 19.14 -6.39
N ALA A 64 -3.11 20.27 -5.91
CA ALA A 64 -2.39 21.21 -6.77
C ALA A 64 -1.07 20.60 -7.21
N LYS A 65 -0.34 19.96 -6.28
CA LYS A 65 0.90 19.23 -6.59
C LYS A 65 0.67 18.10 -7.60
N ILE A 66 -0.40 17.32 -7.45
CA ILE A 66 -0.74 16.23 -8.39
C ILE A 66 -1.11 16.77 -9.78
N LYS A 67 -1.86 17.87 -9.85
CA LYS A 67 -2.23 18.47 -11.14
C LYS A 67 -1.06 19.15 -11.85
N ALA A 68 -0.10 19.68 -11.09
CA ALA A 68 1.09 20.33 -11.62
C ALA A 68 2.21 19.34 -11.99
N SER A 69 2.12 18.06 -11.59
CA SER A 69 3.14 17.08 -11.94
C SER A 69 3.10 16.73 -13.43
N ASN A 70 4.26 16.80 -14.07
CA ASN A 70 4.38 16.36 -15.46
C ASN A 70 4.29 14.83 -15.54
N PRO A 71 3.64 14.29 -16.58
CA PRO A 71 3.74 12.87 -16.90
C PRO A 71 5.20 12.49 -17.12
N ILE A 72 5.56 11.29 -16.67
CA ILE A 72 6.86 10.69 -16.95
C ILE A 72 6.73 9.90 -18.27
N ASP A 73 7.73 10.02 -19.15
CA ASP A 73 7.79 9.15 -20.30
C ASP A 73 8.21 7.73 -19.86
N LEU A 74 7.50 6.72 -20.34
CA LEU A 74 7.84 5.33 -20.05
C LEU A 74 9.21 4.96 -20.66
N GLU A 75 9.61 5.62 -21.74
CA GLU A 75 10.93 5.42 -22.35
C GLU A 75 12.06 5.88 -21.42
N ASP A 76 11.85 6.95 -20.66
CA ASP A 76 12.80 7.41 -19.62
C ASP A 76 12.94 6.36 -18.49
N LEU A 77 11.92 5.52 -18.33
CA LEU A 77 11.90 4.40 -17.41
C LEU A 77 12.45 3.09 -18.04
N GLY A 78 13.03 3.15 -19.24
CA GLY A 78 13.48 1.96 -19.98
C GLY A 78 12.35 0.98 -20.29
N ILE A 79 11.09 1.44 -20.23
CA ILE A 79 9.90 0.64 -20.50
C ILE A 79 9.57 0.84 -21.98
N ILE A 80 9.61 -0.26 -22.75
CA ILE A 80 9.30 -0.22 -24.18
C ILE A 80 7.85 0.19 -24.36
N ASN A 81 7.66 1.42 -24.84
CA ASN A 81 6.36 2.01 -25.05
C ASN A 81 5.82 1.65 -26.44
N ASP A 82 4.98 0.61 -26.51
CA ASP A 82 4.17 0.35 -27.71
C ASP A 82 2.82 1.06 -27.53
N LEU A 83 2.40 1.84 -28.54
CA LEU A 83 1.11 2.54 -28.60
C LEU A 83 -0.10 1.62 -28.33
N LYS A 84 0.03 0.30 -28.50
CA LYS A 84 -1.02 -0.68 -28.20
C LYS A 84 -0.98 -1.25 -26.77
N SER A 85 0.05 -0.93 -25.99
CA SER A 85 0.22 -1.46 -24.64
C SER A 85 -0.72 -0.80 -23.64
N LYS A 86 -1.14 -1.57 -22.63
CA LYS A 86 -1.88 -1.09 -21.46
C LYS A 86 -1.07 -1.38 -20.21
N TYR A 87 -0.92 -0.38 -19.35
CA TYR A 87 -0.09 -0.50 -18.14
C TYR A 87 -0.96 -0.56 -16.90
N ILE A 88 -0.67 -1.51 -16.02
CA ILE A 88 -1.16 -1.58 -14.65
C ILE A 88 -0.02 -1.13 -13.75
N LEU A 89 -0.26 -0.12 -12.91
CA LEU A 89 0.73 0.38 -11.95
C LEU A 89 0.32 0.02 -10.53
N GLN A 90 1.24 -0.58 -9.77
CA GLN A 90 1.10 -0.75 -8.33
C GLN A 90 2.27 -0.09 -7.60
N VAL A 91 1.97 0.99 -6.87
CA VAL A 91 2.93 1.70 -6.01
C VAL A 91 2.75 1.24 -4.57
N SER A 92 3.65 0.40 -4.07
CA SER A 92 3.62 -0.08 -2.68
C SER A 92 4.92 -0.80 -2.30
N SER A 93 5.27 -0.77 -1.02
CA SER A 93 6.36 -1.60 -0.49
C SER A 93 6.11 -3.09 -0.76
N PHE A 94 7.16 -3.85 -1.07
CA PHE A 94 7.11 -5.30 -1.26
C PHE A 94 7.11 -6.03 0.07
N ARG A 95 5.98 -5.94 0.79
CA ARG A 95 5.75 -6.56 2.10
C ARG A 95 4.29 -6.99 2.21
N TYR A 96 4.03 -8.01 3.04
CA TYR A 96 2.66 -8.33 3.46
C TYR A 96 2.01 -7.07 4.09
N PRO A 97 0.74 -6.73 3.78
CA PRO A 97 -0.23 -7.47 2.97
C PRO A 97 -0.42 -6.94 1.53
N LYS A 98 0.62 -6.39 0.90
CA LYS A 98 0.47 -5.72 -0.42
C LYS A 98 0.29 -6.69 -1.60
N ASP A 99 0.56 -7.97 -1.40
CA ASP A 99 0.21 -9.12 -2.26
C ASP A 99 0.40 -8.89 -3.78
N GLN A 100 1.61 -8.49 -4.16
CA GLN A 100 2.03 -8.35 -5.55
C GLN A 100 1.92 -9.68 -6.34
N GLU A 101 2.09 -10.82 -5.66
CA GLU A 101 2.01 -12.15 -6.29
C GLU A 101 0.64 -12.41 -6.92
N THR A 102 -0.45 -11.99 -6.27
CA THR A 102 -1.80 -12.12 -6.84
C THR A 102 -1.94 -11.29 -8.13
N VAL A 103 -1.35 -10.11 -8.19
CA VAL A 103 -1.37 -9.26 -9.40
C VAL A 103 -0.56 -9.90 -10.54
N ILE A 104 0.59 -10.50 -10.21
CA ILE A 104 1.41 -11.25 -11.19
C ILE A 104 0.61 -12.44 -11.75
N LYS A 105 -0.05 -13.22 -10.89
CA LYS A 105 -0.88 -14.36 -11.31
C LYS A 105 -2.05 -13.90 -12.19
N ALA A 106 -2.67 -12.77 -11.88
CA ALA A 106 -3.73 -12.19 -12.69
C ALA A 106 -3.24 -11.74 -14.07
N LEU A 107 -2.02 -11.17 -14.18
CA LEU A 107 -1.44 -10.74 -15.45
C LEU A 107 -1.36 -11.87 -16.48
N ARG A 108 -1.11 -13.11 -16.03
CA ARG A 108 -1.09 -14.30 -16.88
C ARG A 108 -2.39 -14.51 -17.66
N GLU A 109 -3.52 -14.16 -17.04
CA GLU A 109 -4.86 -14.33 -17.60
C GLU A 109 -5.28 -13.13 -18.48
N LEU A 110 -4.43 -12.09 -18.57
CA LEU A 110 -4.71 -10.88 -19.35
C LEU A 110 -4.04 -10.93 -20.73
N PRO A 111 -4.61 -10.23 -21.73
CA PRO A 111 -4.03 -10.12 -23.07
C PRO A 111 -2.57 -9.69 -23.06
N ILE A 112 -1.80 -10.16 -24.05
CA ILE A 112 -0.34 -9.97 -24.12
C ILE A 112 0.11 -8.50 -24.10
N ASN A 113 -0.73 -7.59 -24.58
CA ASN A 113 -0.45 -6.15 -24.59
C ASN A 113 -0.64 -5.49 -23.22
N VAL A 114 -1.08 -6.22 -22.19
CA VAL A 114 -1.12 -5.72 -20.82
C VAL A 114 0.21 -5.97 -20.14
N LYS A 115 0.80 -4.90 -19.58
CA LYS A 115 2.07 -4.87 -18.88
C LYS A 115 1.87 -4.36 -17.46
N LEU A 116 2.74 -4.77 -16.54
CA LEU A 116 2.67 -4.45 -15.12
C LEU A 116 3.91 -3.69 -14.69
N ILE A 117 3.71 -2.61 -13.94
CA ILE A 117 4.78 -1.81 -13.34
C ILE A 117 4.60 -1.85 -11.83
N PHE A 118 5.61 -2.36 -11.14
CA PHE A 118 5.70 -2.28 -9.69
C PHE A 118 6.69 -1.20 -9.27
N VAL A 119 6.25 -0.29 -8.40
CA VAL A 119 7.10 0.74 -7.80
C VAL A 119 7.16 0.54 -6.29
N GLY A 120 8.35 0.31 -5.76
CA GLY A 120 8.59 0.18 -4.34
C GLY A 120 9.72 -0.79 -3.99
N ASP A 121 10.06 -0.82 -2.70
CA ASP A 121 11.13 -1.66 -2.17
C ASP A 121 10.60 -2.62 -1.11
N GLY A 122 11.32 -3.72 -0.89
CA GLY A 122 11.05 -4.63 0.22
C GLY A 122 11.54 -6.06 0.00
N PRO A 123 11.46 -6.88 1.06
CA PRO A 123 11.94 -8.26 1.04
C PRO A 123 11.25 -9.13 -0.01
N ASN A 124 9.99 -8.84 -0.38
CA ASN A 124 9.24 -9.69 -1.31
C ASN A 124 9.57 -9.44 -2.80
N VAL A 125 10.44 -8.47 -3.13
CA VAL A 125 10.82 -8.19 -4.54
C VAL A 125 11.43 -9.43 -5.18
N ILE A 126 12.34 -10.12 -4.47
CA ILE A 126 13.06 -11.29 -4.98
C ILE A 126 12.07 -12.38 -5.39
N GLU A 127 11.09 -12.64 -4.52
CA GLU A 127 10.07 -13.65 -4.74
C GLU A 127 9.14 -13.28 -5.90
N CYS A 128 8.76 -12.00 -6.03
CA CYS A 128 7.96 -11.53 -7.15
C CYS A 128 8.72 -11.68 -8.49
N LYS A 129 10.03 -11.38 -8.52
CA LYS A 129 10.87 -11.58 -9.71
C LYS A 129 11.00 -13.06 -10.06
N ARG A 130 11.15 -13.94 -9.06
CA ARG A 130 11.17 -15.41 -9.25
C ARG A 130 9.85 -15.89 -9.87
N LEU A 131 8.72 -15.53 -9.27
CA LEU A 131 7.39 -15.89 -9.76
C LEU A 131 7.13 -15.39 -11.19
N SER A 132 7.57 -14.17 -11.51
CA SER A 132 7.43 -13.59 -12.85
C SER A 132 8.12 -14.45 -13.92
N LYS A 133 9.34 -14.92 -13.63
CA LYS A 133 10.09 -15.83 -14.52
C LYS A 133 9.43 -17.20 -14.63
N GLU A 134 8.98 -17.76 -13.51
CA GLU A 134 8.31 -19.07 -13.51
C GLU A 134 7.02 -19.09 -14.32
N LEU A 135 6.34 -17.95 -14.42
CA LEU A 135 5.14 -17.79 -15.23
C LEU A 135 5.43 -17.30 -16.64
N ASN A 136 6.70 -17.12 -17.04
CA ASN A 136 7.14 -16.55 -18.32
C ASN A 136 6.48 -15.18 -18.61
N LEU A 137 6.53 -14.29 -17.62
CA LEU A 137 5.97 -12.93 -17.68
C LEU A 137 7.06 -11.85 -17.50
N ASP A 138 8.33 -12.22 -17.52
CA ASP A 138 9.45 -11.31 -17.24
C ASP A 138 9.62 -10.19 -18.28
N ASP A 139 9.10 -10.38 -19.49
CA ASP A 139 9.02 -9.37 -20.55
C ASP A 139 7.86 -8.38 -20.36
N ARG A 140 6.89 -8.72 -19.50
CA ARG A 140 5.66 -7.95 -19.25
C ARG A 140 5.63 -7.25 -17.89
N ILE A 141 6.64 -7.45 -17.04
CA ILE A 141 6.67 -6.91 -15.67
C ILE A 141 7.93 -6.09 -15.44
N TYR A 142 7.76 -4.83 -15.08
CA TYR A 142 8.84 -3.90 -14.75
C TYR A 142 8.87 -3.66 -13.23
N PHE A 143 10.07 -3.78 -12.65
CA PHE A 143 10.30 -3.57 -11.22
C PHE A 143 11.15 -2.31 -11.02
N TRP A 144 10.59 -1.34 -10.30
CA TRP A 144 11.19 -0.03 -10.05
C TRP A 144 11.35 0.23 -8.56
N GLU A 145 12.58 0.46 -8.13
CA GLU A 145 12.94 0.79 -6.74
C GLU A 145 12.81 2.31 -6.52
N LEU A 146 12.45 2.74 -5.30
CA LEU A 146 12.19 4.17 -5.07
C LEU A 146 13.47 5.02 -5.24
N GLY A 147 14.64 4.46 -4.94
CA GLY A 147 15.93 5.14 -5.14
C GLY A 147 16.28 5.42 -6.60
N THR A 148 15.72 4.65 -7.54
CA THR A 148 15.97 4.81 -8.98
C THR A 148 15.16 5.96 -9.59
N ILE A 149 14.06 6.36 -8.94
CA ILE A 149 13.15 7.42 -9.42
C ILE A 149 13.72 8.82 -9.14
N PHE A 150 14.58 8.98 -8.14
CA PHE A 150 15.06 10.30 -7.70
C PHE A 150 16.25 10.87 -8.49
N PHE A 151 16.78 10.15 -9.48
CA PHE A 151 17.89 10.64 -10.32
C PHE A 151 17.43 11.44 -11.56
N GLY A 152 16.12 11.70 -11.71
CA GLY A 152 15.56 12.40 -12.87
C GLY A 152 14.60 13.55 -12.55
N PHE A 153 14.57 14.07 -11.32
CA PHE A 153 13.74 15.22 -10.93
C PHE A 153 14.57 16.40 -10.42
#